data_AF-A0A2V8M7L6-F1
#
_entry.id   AF-A0A2V8M7L6-F1
#
_cell.length_a   1.000
_cell.length_b   1.000
_cell.length_c   1.000
_cell.angle_alpha   90.00
_cell.angle_beta   90.00
_cell.angle_gamma   90.00
#
_symmetry.space_group_name_H-M   'P 1'
#
loop_
_entity.id
_entity.type
_entity.pdbx_description
1 polymer ?
#
loop_
_entity_poly.entity_id
_entity_poly.type
_entity_poly.pdbx_seq_one_letter_code
_entity_poly.pdbx_strand_id
1 'polypeptide(L)'
;MKFRKFLCALILALFSLQTFNFTALADEGMWPFNNIPRAEIKKKYGFDVTDEWLRKVQLASVRFNNGGSGSFVSPKGLVLTNYHIVEDIVNDVSTPQKDLAKEGFVARTPADEIKAPSLELNVLMSIEDVTARVNGAVKSGMSDARAFAARLAEIAAIEAESTKATGLRSDVITLYQGAQYNLYRYKKYTDVRLVFVPEFQA
;
A
#
# COMPACT_ATOMS: atom_id res chain seq x y z
N MET A 1 -22.48 45.42 -38.34
CA MET A 1 -21.00 45.24 -38.42
C MET A 1 -20.29 45.19 -37.07
N LYS A 2 -20.56 46.11 -36.11
CA LYS A 2 -19.88 46.13 -34.80
C LYS A 2 -20.10 44.85 -33.97
N PHE A 3 -21.33 44.31 -33.94
CA PHE A 3 -21.66 43.07 -33.21
C PHE A 3 -20.91 41.83 -33.73
N ARG A 4 -20.79 41.66 -35.05
CA ARG A 4 -20.00 40.57 -35.67
C ARG A 4 -18.51 40.67 -35.35
N LYS A 5 -17.94 41.87 -35.34
CA LYS A 5 -16.53 42.08 -34.96
C LYS A 5 -16.29 41.78 -33.48
N PHE A 6 -17.24 42.13 -32.61
CA PHE A 6 -17.20 41.82 -31.19
C PHE A 6 -17.31 40.31 -30.94
N LEU A 7 -18.21 39.63 -31.66
CA LEU A 7 -18.38 38.18 -31.56
C LEU A 7 -17.15 37.41 -32.06
N CYS A 8 -16.55 37.83 -33.18
CA CYS A 8 -15.30 37.22 -33.67
C CYS A 8 -14.13 37.45 -32.69
N ALA A 9 -14.02 38.63 -32.09
CA ALA A 9 -12.99 38.91 -31.09
C ALA A 9 -13.18 38.05 -29.82
N LEU A 10 -14.43 37.86 -29.40
CA LEU A 10 -14.76 37.01 -28.25
C LEU A 10 -14.45 35.52 -28.54
N ILE A 11 -14.74 35.04 -29.75
CA ILE A 11 -14.43 33.67 -30.16
C ILE A 11 -12.91 33.46 -30.25
N LEU A 12 -12.15 34.44 -30.79
CA LEU A 12 -10.68 34.38 -30.82
C LEU A 12 -10.09 34.36 -29.41
N ALA A 13 -10.62 35.19 -28.50
CA ALA A 13 -10.20 35.23 -27.10
C ALA A 13 -10.47 33.89 -26.40
N LEU A 14 -11.67 33.31 -26.59
CA LEU A 14 -12.03 32.00 -26.06
C LEU A 14 -11.15 30.86 -26.62
N PHE A 15 -10.76 30.91 -27.90
CA PHE A 15 -9.80 29.96 -28.48
C PHE A 15 -8.39 30.12 -27.91
N SER A 16 -7.95 31.35 -27.64
CA SER A 16 -6.63 31.60 -27.04
C SER A 16 -6.52 31.20 -25.56
N LEU A 17 -7.66 31.09 -24.86
CA LEU A 17 -7.71 30.59 -23.48
C LEU A 17 -7.57 29.06 -23.38
N GLN A 18 -7.80 28.31 -24.47
CA GLN A 18 -7.66 26.83 -24.48
C GLN A 18 -6.22 26.34 -24.68
N THR A 19 -5.26 27.21 -24.99
CA THR A 19 -3.85 26.83 -25.19
C THR A 19 -3.00 26.96 -23.93
N PHE A 20 -3.57 27.45 -22.83
CA PHE A 20 -2.94 27.39 -21.51
C PHE A 20 -3.00 25.95 -20.98
N ASN A 21 -2.03 25.14 -21.41
CA ASN A 21 -1.71 23.89 -20.75
C ASN A 21 -1.12 24.24 -19.38
N PHE A 22 -1.97 24.32 -18.35
CA PHE A 22 -1.49 24.24 -16.98
C PHE A 22 -0.84 22.87 -16.82
N THR A 23 0.49 22.86 -16.77
CA THR A 23 1.21 21.66 -16.36
C THR A 23 0.81 21.40 -14.91
N ALA A 24 0.04 20.35 -14.67
CA ALA A 24 -0.25 19.90 -13.32
C ALA A 24 1.09 19.50 -12.68
N LEU A 25 1.64 20.38 -11.85
CA LEU A 25 2.84 20.13 -11.07
C LEU A 25 2.42 19.36 -9.82
N ALA A 26 2.31 18.03 -9.95
CA ALA A 26 2.27 17.16 -8.79
C ALA A 26 3.72 16.88 -8.38
N ASP A 27 4.06 17.21 -7.13
CA ASP A 27 5.31 16.79 -6.49
C ASP A 27 5.30 15.30 -6.10
N GLU A 28 4.22 14.59 -6.44
CA GLU A 28 3.73 13.40 -5.76
C GLU A 28 3.85 12.14 -6.61
N GLY A 29 4.02 11.02 -5.91
CA GLY A 29 3.93 9.66 -6.44
C GLY A 29 4.03 8.66 -5.31
N MET A 30 3.23 7.59 -5.36
CA MET A 30 3.38 6.44 -4.48
C MET A 30 4.32 5.44 -5.17
N TRP A 31 5.58 5.44 -4.73
CA TRP A 31 6.63 4.66 -5.36
C TRP A 31 6.81 3.33 -4.63
N PRO A 32 6.87 2.18 -5.33
CA PRO A 32 7.23 0.92 -4.70
C PRO A 32 8.70 0.94 -4.28
N PHE A 33 9.05 0.19 -3.23
CA PHE A 33 10.41 0.19 -2.66
C PHE A 33 11.51 -0.18 -3.67
N ASN A 34 11.17 -0.93 -4.72
CA ASN A 34 12.09 -1.31 -5.81
C ASN A 34 12.17 -0.28 -6.95
N ASN A 35 11.41 0.81 -6.92
CA ASN A 35 11.41 1.85 -7.96
C ASN A 35 11.24 3.26 -7.37
N ILE A 36 12.03 3.59 -6.34
CA ILE A 36 12.06 4.91 -5.71
C ILE A 36 12.86 5.89 -6.59
N PRO A 37 12.37 7.12 -6.85
CA PRO A 37 13.05 8.13 -7.68
C PRO A 37 14.19 8.82 -6.89
N ARG A 38 15.30 8.09 -6.69
CA ARG A 38 16.40 8.53 -5.80
C ARG A 38 17.07 9.82 -6.27
N ALA A 39 17.28 9.95 -7.59
CA ALA A 39 17.97 11.10 -8.16
C ALA A 39 17.16 12.39 -7.93
N GLU A 40 15.85 12.29 -8.09
CA GLU A 40 14.89 13.36 -7.89
C GLU A 40 14.78 13.73 -6.41
N ILE A 41 14.69 12.73 -5.51
CA ILE A 41 14.67 12.96 -4.05
C ILE A 41 15.96 13.67 -3.61
N LYS A 42 17.12 13.22 -4.08
CA LYS A 42 18.41 13.84 -3.75
C LYS A 42 18.51 15.27 -4.29
N LYS A 43 18.11 15.49 -5.55
CA LYS A 43 18.13 16.82 -6.18
C LYS A 43 17.22 17.80 -5.45
N LYS A 44 16.03 17.36 -5.02
CA LYS A 44 15.02 18.23 -4.44
C LYS A 44 15.21 18.47 -2.94
N TYR A 45 15.53 17.41 -2.19
CA TYR A 45 15.56 17.44 -0.72
C TYR A 45 16.97 17.29 -0.14
N GLY A 46 17.99 17.05 -0.97
CA GLY A 46 19.36 16.78 -0.51
C GLY A 46 19.51 15.44 0.22
N PHE A 47 18.48 14.60 0.23
CA PHE A 47 18.48 13.32 0.93
C PHE A 47 18.96 12.18 0.02
N ASP A 48 19.97 11.46 0.47
CA ASP A 48 20.45 10.27 -0.23
C ASP A 48 19.72 9.02 0.28
N VAL A 49 18.85 8.48 -0.57
CA VAL A 49 18.10 7.26 -0.29
C VAL A 49 19.02 6.07 -0.53
N THR A 50 19.62 5.52 0.54
CA THR A 50 20.49 4.34 0.44
C THR A 50 19.68 3.03 0.44
N ASP A 51 20.30 1.95 -0.03
CA ASP A 51 19.69 0.61 0.01
C ASP A 51 19.43 0.15 1.45
N GLU A 52 20.37 0.44 2.36
CA GLU A 52 20.23 0.14 3.78
C GLU A 52 19.04 0.89 4.39
N TRP A 53 18.90 2.18 4.06
CA TRP A 53 17.78 2.99 4.54
C TRP A 53 16.44 2.47 4.02
N LEU A 54 16.34 2.18 2.72
CA LEU A 54 15.11 1.61 2.14
C LEU A 54 14.79 0.26 2.76
N ARG A 55 15.80 -0.59 2.95
CA ARG A 55 15.62 -1.90 3.58
C ARG A 55 15.09 -1.75 5.01
N LYS A 56 15.63 -0.80 5.77
CA LYS A 56 15.19 -0.50 7.13
C LYS A 56 13.74 -0.02 7.17
N VAL A 57 13.37 0.96 6.33
CA VAL A 57 12.00 1.48 6.27
C VAL A 57 11.03 0.39 5.82
N GLN A 58 11.36 -0.38 4.77
CA GLN A 58 10.54 -1.49 4.28
C GLN A 58 10.25 -2.52 5.38
N LEU A 59 11.27 -2.91 6.16
CA LEU A 59 11.11 -3.88 7.26
C LEU A 59 10.42 -3.30 8.50
N ALA A 60 10.47 -1.99 8.68
CA ALA A 60 9.77 -1.31 9.76
C ALA A 60 8.29 -1.07 9.42
N SER A 61 7.92 -0.95 8.14
CA SER A 61 6.53 -0.75 7.70
C SER A 61 5.69 -2.02 7.80
N VAL A 62 4.47 -1.86 8.30
CA VAL A 62 3.52 -2.95 8.54
C VAL A 62 2.19 -2.65 7.85
N ARG A 63 1.67 -3.63 7.11
CA ARG A 63 0.31 -3.60 6.55
C ARG A 63 -0.64 -4.37 7.46
N PHE A 64 -1.75 -3.76 7.82
CA PHE A 64 -2.84 -4.40 8.53
C PHE A 64 -3.82 -5.01 7.52
N ASN A 65 -4.34 -6.21 7.81
CA ASN A 65 -5.28 -6.91 6.91
C ASN A 65 -6.60 -6.18 6.69
N ASN A 66 -6.98 -5.26 7.60
CA ASN A 66 -8.20 -4.46 7.52
C ASN A 66 -8.03 -3.11 6.78
N GLY A 67 -6.90 -2.87 6.10
CA GLY A 67 -6.70 -1.68 5.27
C GLY A 67 -5.85 -0.57 5.90
N GLY A 68 -5.28 -0.80 7.08
CA GLY A 68 -4.39 0.14 7.76
C GLY A 68 -2.90 -0.06 7.49
N SER A 69 -2.11 0.92 7.94
CA SER A 69 -0.65 0.87 8.00
C SER A 69 -0.16 1.10 9.43
N GLY A 70 1.03 0.59 9.74
CA GLY A 70 1.72 0.90 10.98
C GLY A 70 3.23 0.73 10.84
N SER A 71 3.94 0.86 11.97
CA SER A 71 5.38 0.72 12.00
C SER A 71 5.89 0.03 13.26
N PHE A 72 6.90 -0.82 13.13
CA PHE A 72 7.67 -1.28 14.27
C PHE A 72 8.47 -0.13 14.86
N VAL A 73 8.34 0.07 16.17
CA VAL A 73 9.05 1.12 16.91
C VAL A 73 9.93 0.58 18.04
N SER A 74 10.03 -0.75 18.16
CA SER A 74 10.82 -1.43 19.18
C SER A 74 11.40 -2.74 18.63
N PRO A 75 12.60 -3.15 19.08
CA PRO A 75 13.18 -4.46 18.73
C PRO A 75 12.37 -5.64 19.31
N LYS A 76 11.43 -5.38 20.24
CA LYS A 76 10.55 -6.40 20.82
C LYS A 76 9.21 -6.53 20.08
N GLY A 77 9.04 -5.88 18.93
CA GLY A 77 7.84 -6.03 18.10
C GLY A 77 6.69 -5.09 18.42
N LEU A 78 6.91 -4.02 19.19
CA LEU A 78 5.89 -2.98 19.38
C LEU A 78 5.57 -2.30 18.05
N VAL A 79 4.29 -2.27 17.68
CA VAL A 79 3.79 -1.63 16.46
C VAL A 79 2.92 -0.44 16.83
N LEU A 80 3.14 0.70 16.15
CA LEU A 80 2.25 1.85 16.21
C LEU A 80 1.38 1.93 14.96
N THR A 81 0.11 2.29 15.16
CA THR A 81 -0.86 2.62 14.11
C THR A 81 -1.85 3.67 14.67
N ASN A 82 -2.82 4.10 13.87
CA ASN A 82 -3.86 5.02 14.32
C ASN A 82 -5.02 4.28 15.00
N TYR A 83 -5.76 4.99 15.86
CA TYR A 83 -6.91 4.43 16.58
C TYR A 83 -7.96 3.84 15.63
N HIS A 84 -8.35 4.55 14.58
CA HIS A 84 -9.37 4.09 13.63
C HIS A 84 -9.00 2.80 12.87
N ILE A 85 -7.72 2.43 12.84
CA ILE A 85 -7.27 1.15 12.26
C ILE A 85 -7.57 -0.01 13.21
N VAL A 86 -7.64 0.24 14.51
CA VAL A 86 -7.87 -0.78 15.55
C VAL A 86 -9.23 -0.63 16.21
N GLU A 87 -10.06 0.32 15.81
CA GLU A 87 -11.37 0.60 16.42
C GLU A 87 -12.27 -0.64 16.48
N ASP A 88 -12.39 -1.38 15.37
CA ASP A 88 -13.13 -2.64 15.34
C ASP A 88 -12.57 -3.67 16.33
N ILE A 89 -11.24 -3.74 16.47
CA ILE A 89 -10.58 -4.64 17.43
C ILE A 89 -10.86 -4.23 18.87
N VAL A 90 -10.85 -2.92 19.15
CA VAL A 90 -11.18 -2.37 20.48
C VAL A 90 -12.61 -2.76 20.85
N ASN A 91 -13.54 -2.65 19.90
CA ASN A 91 -14.92 -3.06 20.10
C ASN A 91 -15.05 -4.58 20.30
N ASP A 92 -14.37 -5.38 19.47
CA ASP A 92 -14.38 -6.85 19.54
C ASP A 92 -13.88 -7.40 20.90
N VAL A 93 -12.89 -6.73 21.50
CA VAL A 93 -12.26 -7.17 22.76
C VAL A 93 -12.78 -6.44 24.00
N SER A 94 -13.74 -5.53 23.83
CA SER A 94 -14.48 -4.89 24.92
C SER A 94 -15.55 -5.82 25.48
N THR A 95 -15.99 -5.58 26.72
CA THR A 95 -17.10 -6.29 27.36
C THR A 95 -18.10 -5.29 27.94
N PRO A 96 -19.34 -5.70 28.30
CA PRO A 96 -20.29 -4.80 28.95
C PRO A 96 -19.78 -4.18 30.26
N GLN A 97 -18.79 -4.82 30.90
CA GLN A 97 -18.16 -4.33 32.13
C GLN A 97 -16.86 -3.56 31.87
N LYS A 98 -16.31 -3.62 30.66
CA LYS A 98 -15.03 -3.00 30.30
C LYS A 98 -15.10 -2.50 28.86
N ASP A 99 -15.54 -1.26 28.72
CA ASP A 99 -15.61 -0.56 27.45
C ASP A 99 -14.25 0.10 27.17
N LEU A 100 -13.43 -0.57 26.35
CA LEU A 100 -12.07 -0.11 26.05
C LEU A 100 -12.06 1.13 25.15
N ALA A 101 -13.12 1.38 24.39
CA ALA A 101 -13.24 2.58 23.58
C ALA A 101 -13.45 3.80 24.51
N LYS A 102 -14.31 3.65 25.52
CA LYS A 102 -14.58 4.72 26.49
C LYS A 102 -13.48 4.92 27.53
N GLU A 103 -12.94 3.84 28.09
CA GLU A 103 -12.00 3.88 29.22
C GLU A 103 -10.53 3.84 28.79
N GLY A 104 -10.25 3.60 27.52
CA GLY A 104 -8.90 3.34 27.04
C GLY A 104 -8.33 2.04 27.59
N PHE A 105 -7.07 1.76 27.25
CA PHE A 105 -6.38 0.56 27.72
C PHE A 105 -4.86 0.76 27.73
N VAL A 106 -4.18 0.25 28.76
CA VAL A 106 -2.72 0.16 28.82
C VAL A 106 -2.35 -1.17 29.47
N ALA A 107 -1.67 -2.06 28.75
CA ALA A 107 -1.04 -3.25 29.30
C ALA A 107 0.19 -2.85 30.15
N ARG A 108 0.25 -3.26 31.42
CA ARG A 108 1.39 -2.97 32.30
C ARG A 108 2.53 -3.95 32.10
N THR A 109 2.20 -5.17 31.73
CA THR A 109 3.14 -6.25 31.42
C THR A 109 2.76 -6.94 30.10
N PRO A 110 3.68 -7.67 29.46
CA PRO A 110 3.35 -8.46 28.26
C PRO A 110 2.26 -9.52 28.50
N ALA A 111 2.07 -9.96 29.74
CA ALA A 111 1.02 -10.90 30.10
C ALA A 111 -0.38 -10.26 30.11
N ASP A 112 -0.45 -8.93 30.25
CA ASP A 112 -1.70 -8.17 30.26
C ASP A 112 -2.16 -7.78 28.83
N GLU A 113 -1.33 -7.98 27.81
CA GLU A 113 -1.66 -7.65 26.43
C GLU A 113 -2.85 -8.48 25.93
N ILE A 114 -3.85 -7.80 25.36
CA ILE A 114 -5.10 -8.43 24.94
C ILE A 114 -4.94 -8.95 23.52
N LYS A 115 -5.17 -10.24 23.31
CA LYS A 115 -5.11 -10.82 21.96
C LYS A 115 -6.17 -10.20 21.04
N ALA A 116 -5.78 -9.87 19.81
CA ALA A 116 -6.65 -9.35 18.74
C ALA A 116 -6.86 -10.46 17.68
N PRO A 117 -7.90 -11.30 17.80
CA PRO A 117 -7.99 -12.54 17.01
C PRO A 117 -8.22 -12.32 15.51
N SER A 118 -8.87 -11.22 15.15
CA SER A 118 -9.20 -10.82 13.77
C SER A 118 -8.06 -10.06 13.08
N LEU A 119 -6.99 -9.73 13.80
CA LEU A 119 -5.92 -8.88 13.30
C LEU A 119 -4.72 -9.69 12.78
N GLU A 120 -4.29 -9.36 11.57
CA GLU A 120 -3.11 -9.92 10.93
C GLU A 120 -2.20 -8.78 10.46
N LEU A 121 -0.91 -8.87 10.81
CA LEU A 121 0.11 -7.93 10.38
C LEU A 121 1.00 -8.55 9.30
N ASN A 122 1.22 -7.82 8.22
CA ASN A 122 2.02 -8.25 7.07
C ASN A 122 3.21 -7.31 6.87
N VAL A 123 4.41 -7.88 6.84
CA VAL A 123 5.66 -7.14 6.59
C VAL A 123 6.20 -7.52 5.22
N LEU A 124 6.41 -6.53 4.34
CA LEU A 124 6.94 -6.77 3.00
C LEU A 124 8.40 -7.19 3.08
N MET A 125 8.69 -8.44 2.75
CA MET A 125 10.03 -9.01 2.82
C MET A 125 10.83 -8.77 1.55
N SER A 126 10.20 -8.91 0.38
CA SER A 126 10.84 -8.74 -0.93
C SER A 126 9.81 -8.39 -2.02
N ILE A 127 10.29 -7.73 -3.06
CA ILE A 127 9.57 -7.49 -4.32
C ILE A 127 10.41 -8.09 -5.46
N GLU A 128 9.78 -8.84 -6.34
CA GLU A 128 10.40 -9.44 -7.52
C GLU A 128 9.60 -9.11 -8.77
N ASP A 129 10.24 -8.66 -9.84
CA ASP A 129 9.56 -8.41 -11.12
C ASP A 129 9.31 -9.74 -11.85
N VAL A 130 8.04 -10.08 -12.05
CA VAL A 130 7.60 -11.30 -12.73
C VAL A 130 6.86 -10.98 -14.04
N THR A 131 6.99 -9.75 -14.54
CA THR A 131 6.28 -9.24 -15.72
C THR A 131 6.54 -10.09 -16.95
N ALA A 132 7.80 -10.46 -17.20
CA ALA A 132 8.18 -11.29 -18.33
C ALA A 132 7.50 -12.67 -18.28
N ARG A 133 7.41 -13.26 -17.07
CA ARG A 133 6.78 -14.57 -16.86
C ARG A 133 5.27 -14.52 -17.10
N VAL A 134 4.60 -13.54 -16.50
CA VAL A 134 3.15 -13.33 -16.69
C VAL A 134 2.81 -13.00 -18.15
N ASN A 135 3.61 -12.17 -18.82
CA ASN A 135 3.41 -11.85 -20.23
C ASN A 135 3.71 -13.04 -21.15
N GLY A 136 4.68 -13.88 -20.82
CA GLY A 136 5.05 -15.07 -21.59
C GLY A 136 3.96 -16.14 -21.65
N ALA A 137 3.00 -16.13 -20.72
CA ALA A 137 1.84 -17.02 -20.74
C ALA A 137 0.86 -16.71 -21.89
N VAL A 138 0.85 -15.48 -22.41
CA VAL A 138 -0.03 -15.06 -23.50
C VAL A 138 0.63 -15.32 -24.84
N LYS A 139 0.01 -16.17 -25.66
CA LYS A 139 0.50 -16.51 -27.01
C LYS A 139 -0.21 -15.69 -28.08
N SER A 140 0.49 -15.46 -29.19
CA SER A 140 -0.09 -14.80 -30.36
C SER A 140 -1.33 -15.55 -30.87
N GLY A 141 -2.38 -14.82 -31.24
CA GLY A 141 -3.65 -15.36 -31.73
C GLY A 141 -4.63 -15.82 -30.64
N MET A 142 -4.31 -15.64 -29.35
CA MET A 142 -5.30 -15.80 -28.29
C MET A 142 -6.37 -14.70 -28.36
N SER A 143 -7.63 -15.05 -28.07
CA SER A 143 -8.65 -14.05 -27.80
C SER A 143 -8.39 -13.38 -26.45
N ASP A 144 -8.92 -12.16 -26.25
CA ASP A 144 -8.72 -11.39 -25.01
C ASP A 144 -9.09 -12.19 -23.76
N ALA A 145 -10.22 -12.90 -23.78
CA ALA A 145 -10.66 -13.77 -22.68
C ALA A 145 -9.66 -14.90 -22.38
N ARG A 146 -9.05 -15.50 -23.42
CA ARG A 146 -8.04 -16.56 -23.26
C ARG A 146 -6.71 -16.00 -22.76
N ALA A 147 -6.31 -14.84 -23.24
CA ALA A 147 -5.13 -14.13 -22.76
C ALA A 147 -5.26 -13.77 -21.27
N PHE A 148 -6.43 -13.25 -20.87
CA PHE A 148 -6.72 -12.94 -19.46
C PHE A 148 -6.66 -14.20 -18.58
N ALA A 149 -7.32 -15.29 -18.99
CA ALA A 149 -7.28 -16.56 -18.26
C ALA A 149 -5.84 -17.12 -18.13
N ALA A 150 -5.03 -17.00 -19.19
CA ALA A 150 -3.64 -17.44 -19.17
C ALA A 150 -2.80 -16.64 -18.15
N ARG A 151 -3.00 -15.32 -18.06
CA ARG A 151 -2.33 -14.48 -17.06
C ARG A 151 -2.72 -14.86 -15.64
N LEU A 152 -4.02 -15.06 -15.37
CA LEU A 152 -4.48 -15.47 -14.04
C LEU A 152 -3.92 -16.83 -13.62
N ALA A 153 -3.88 -17.79 -14.55
CA ALA A 153 -3.29 -19.10 -14.29
C ALA A 153 -1.79 -18.99 -13.96
N GLU A 154 -1.04 -18.17 -14.71
CA GLU A 154 0.38 -17.96 -14.45
C GLU A 154 0.64 -17.25 -13.12
N ILE A 155 -0.17 -16.23 -12.80
CA ILE A 155 -0.14 -15.54 -11.51
C ILE A 155 -0.33 -16.54 -10.36
N ALA A 156 -1.38 -17.36 -10.42
CA ALA A 156 -1.65 -18.36 -9.38
C ALA A 156 -0.51 -19.38 -9.24
N ALA A 157 0.13 -19.77 -10.35
CA ALA A 157 1.29 -20.65 -10.33
C ALA A 157 2.50 -20.00 -9.64
N ILE A 158 2.82 -18.74 -9.99
CA ILE A 158 3.90 -17.96 -9.35
C ILE A 158 3.68 -17.86 -7.84
N GLU A 159 2.48 -17.50 -7.41
CA GLU A 159 2.12 -17.34 -6.00
C GLU A 159 2.25 -18.66 -5.23
N ALA A 160 1.74 -19.76 -5.81
CA ALA A 160 1.80 -21.09 -5.21
C ALA A 160 3.25 -21.60 -5.10
N GLU A 161 4.06 -21.45 -6.15
CA GLU A 161 5.47 -21.80 -6.15
C GLU A 161 6.26 -21.01 -5.10
N SER A 162 6.07 -19.69 -5.05
CA SER A 162 6.73 -18.82 -4.09
C SER A 162 6.32 -19.14 -2.65
N THR A 163 5.03 -19.36 -2.41
CA THR A 163 4.52 -19.76 -1.09
C THR A 163 5.11 -21.09 -0.65
N LYS A 164 5.15 -22.09 -1.54
CA LYS A 164 5.74 -23.40 -1.26
C LYS A 164 7.24 -23.31 -0.97
N ALA A 165 7.98 -22.48 -1.71
CA ALA A 165 9.43 -22.36 -1.57
C ALA A 165 9.85 -21.56 -0.32
N THR A 166 9.07 -20.56 0.09
CA THR A 166 9.49 -19.59 1.12
C THR A 166 8.69 -19.67 2.41
N GLY A 167 7.48 -20.25 2.38
CA GLY A 167 6.51 -20.18 3.47
C GLY A 167 5.92 -18.78 3.70
N LEU A 168 6.31 -17.79 2.89
CA LEU A 168 5.79 -16.42 2.97
C LEU A 168 4.49 -16.32 2.17
N ARG A 169 3.57 -15.47 2.66
CA ARG A 169 2.42 -15.06 1.87
C ARG A 169 2.94 -14.38 0.60
N SER A 170 2.51 -14.86 -0.56
CA SER A 170 3.05 -14.45 -1.85
C SER A 170 1.91 -13.96 -2.72
N ASP A 171 1.91 -12.67 -3.04
CA ASP A 171 0.85 -12.02 -3.81
C ASP A 171 1.49 -11.35 -5.04
N VAL A 172 1.02 -11.65 -6.26
CA VAL A 172 1.42 -10.92 -7.46
C VAL A 172 0.56 -9.67 -7.58
N ILE A 173 1.21 -8.52 -7.57
CA ILE A 173 0.60 -7.20 -7.67
C ILE A 173 0.68 -6.72 -9.11
N THR A 174 -0.48 -6.44 -9.71
CA THR A 174 -0.59 -5.79 -11.00
C THR A 174 -0.40 -4.29 -10.82
N LEU A 175 0.61 -3.72 -11.47
CA LEU A 175 0.95 -2.31 -11.41
C LEU A 175 0.75 -1.65 -12.78
N TYR A 176 0.52 -0.33 -12.76
CA TYR A 176 0.41 0.50 -13.96
C TYR A 176 -0.57 -0.06 -15.00
N GLN A 177 -1.78 -0.43 -14.57
CA GLN A 177 -2.84 -0.96 -15.44
C GLN A 177 -2.41 -2.20 -16.25
N GLY A 178 -1.53 -3.04 -15.69
CA GLY A 178 -1.07 -4.27 -16.32
C GLY A 178 0.22 -4.15 -17.12
N ALA A 179 0.90 -3.00 -17.08
CA ALA A 179 2.21 -2.85 -17.69
C ALA A 179 3.32 -3.58 -16.90
N GLN A 180 3.14 -3.79 -15.59
CA GLN A 180 4.09 -4.51 -14.75
C GLN A 180 3.38 -5.45 -13.76
N TYR A 181 4.01 -6.58 -13.46
CA TYR A 181 3.56 -7.55 -12.47
C TYR A 181 4.71 -7.84 -11.52
N ASN A 182 4.52 -7.54 -10.24
CA ASN A 182 5.54 -7.75 -9.21
C ASN A 182 5.04 -8.74 -8.16
N LEU A 183 5.83 -9.77 -7.87
CA LEU A 183 5.61 -10.71 -6.77
C LEU A 183 6.06 -10.09 -5.45
N TYR A 184 5.11 -9.89 -4.53
CA TYR A 184 5.35 -9.38 -3.20
C TYR A 184 5.31 -10.54 -2.21
N ARG A 185 6.37 -10.69 -1.41
CA ARG A 185 6.42 -11.72 -0.35
C ARG A 185 6.30 -11.06 1.02
N TYR A 186 5.36 -11.53 1.83
CA TYR A 186 5.06 -10.99 3.15
C TYR A 186 5.33 -12.00 4.25
N LYS A 187 5.99 -11.53 5.32
CA LYS A 187 5.98 -12.23 6.59
C LYS A 187 4.70 -11.88 7.33
N LYS A 188 3.90 -12.91 7.63
CA LYS A 188 2.62 -12.80 8.31
C LYS A 188 2.76 -13.02 9.82
N TYR A 189 2.13 -12.17 10.61
CA TYR A 189 1.95 -12.35 12.05
C TYR A 189 0.45 -12.42 12.38
N THR A 190 0.05 -13.49 13.06
CA THR A 190 -1.35 -13.77 13.44
C THR A 190 -1.57 -13.84 14.96
N ASP A 191 -0.51 -13.78 15.77
CA ASP A 191 -0.63 -13.48 17.20
C ASP A 191 -0.27 -12.00 17.39
N VAL A 192 -1.30 -11.16 17.25
CA VAL A 192 -1.22 -9.71 17.40
C VAL A 192 -1.97 -9.35 18.67
N ARG A 193 -1.43 -8.42 19.45
CA ARG A 193 -1.99 -8.06 20.75
C ARG A 193 -2.09 -6.56 20.91
N LEU A 194 -3.18 -6.13 21.53
CA LEU A 194 -3.42 -4.78 21.94
C LEU A 194 -2.59 -4.47 23.18
N VAL A 195 -1.73 -3.47 23.07
CA VAL A 195 -0.86 -3.00 24.16
C VAL A 195 -1.41 -1.72 24.77
N PHE A 196 -1.88 -0.79 23.92
CA PHE A 196 -2.32 0.52 24.33
C PHE A 196 -3.39 1.06 23.37
N VAL A 197 -4.47 1.63 23.92
CA VAL A 197 -5.37 2.55 23.20
C VAL A 197 -5.73 3.73 24.09
N PRO A 198 -5.80 4.95 23.53
CA PRO A 198 -6.34 6.08 24.27
C PRO A 198 -7.85 5.93 24.46
N GLU A 199 -8.40 6.66 25.44
CA GLU A 199 -9.84 6.92 25.53
C GLU A 199 -10.30 7.63 24.24
N PHE A 200 -11.38 7.14 23.64
CA PHE A 200 -12.01 7.78 22.49
C PHE A 200 -13.10 8.74 22.97
N GLN A 201 -12.83 10.05 22.86
CA GLN A 201 -13.84 11.09 23.06
C GLN A 201 -14.43 11.46 21.70
N ALA A 202 -15.66 11.03 21.45
CA ALA A 202 -16.47 11.44 20.30
C ALA A 202 -17.03 12.86 20.48
#